data_AF-A0A1D3RM09-F1
#
_entry.id   AF-A0A1D3RM09-F1
#
_cell.length_a   1.000
_cell.length_b   1.000
_cell.length_c   1.000
_cell.angle_alpha   90.00
_cell.angle_beta   90.00
_cell.angle_gamma   90.00
#
_symmetry.space_group_name_H-M   'P 1'
#
loop_
_entity.id
_entity.type
_entity.pdbx_description
1 polymer ?
#
loop_
_entity_poly.entity_id
_entity_poly.type
_entity_poly.pdbx_seq_one_letter_code
_entity_poly.pdbx_strand_id
1 'polypeptide(L)'
;MQTIRGISINTSEYFINGKSDVFRTSKKRKFDNQGRVKLPQYRSIPVPDKVIDDIDLVFDLRRLARLNKEQDQPLWTMSRATTWRMVKGVMARAGIKGKQATSNGLRHGFGIAILSGEKALPLNILRDLMGHSDTKITEIYISAIGAEKRKMVMNAWQ
;
A
#
# COMPACT_ATOMS: atom_id res chain seq x y z
N MET A 1 26.11 -0.31 9.50
CA MET A 1 24.77 0.30 9.47
C MET A 1 24.19 0.11 8.08
N GLN A 2 23.42 -0.95 7.83
CA GLN A 2 22.91 -1.27 6.48
C GLN A 2 21.69 -0.40 6.16
N THR A 3 21.89 0.60 5.30
CA THR A 3 20.84 1.43 4.71
C THR A 3 19.91 0.53 3.90
N ILE A 4 18.61 0.62 4.20
CA ILE A 4 17.58 -0.25 3.63
C ILE A 4 17.33 0.17 2.18
N ARG A 5 17.97 -0.51 1.23
CA ARG A 5 17.75 -0.33 -0.23
C ARG A 5 16.48 -1.04 -0.74
N GLY A 6 15.40 -1.04 0.03
CA GLY A 6 14.26 -1.95 -0.23
C GLY A 6 12.89 -1.31 -0.26
N ILE A 7 12.61 -0.31 0.57
CA ILE A 7 11.32 0.41 0.62
C ILE A 7 11.64 1.79 1.19
N SER A 8 11.79 2.79 0.33
CA SER A 8 11.78 4.19 0.72
C SER A 8 10.68 4.84 -0.12
N ILE A 9 9.72 5.46 0.56
CA ILE A 9 8.88 6.48 -0.07
C ILE A 9 9.65 7.76 0.16
N ASN A 10 10.10 8.39 -0.91
CA ASN A 10 10.85 9.62 -0.82
C ASN A 10 9.89 10.82 -0.83
N THR A 11 10.33 11.95 -0.28
CA THR A 11 9.58 13.21 -0.31
C THR A 11 9.26 13.67 -1.73
N SER A 12 10.15 13.44 -2.71
CA SER A 12 9.88 13.64 -4.15
C SER A 12 8.74 12.82 -4.70
N GLU A 13 8.55 11.60 -4.22
CA GLU A 13 7.54 10.69 -4.75
C GLU A 13 6.13 11.09 -4.30
N TYR A 14 6.06 11.92 -3.25
CA TYR A 14 4.85 12.56 -2.78
C TYR A 14 4.53 13.83 -3.60
N PHE A 15 4.24 13.67 -4.89
CA PHE A 15 3.79 14.79 -5.71
C PHE A 15 2.34 15.13 -5.36
N ILE A 16 2.17 16.25 -4.64
CA ILE A 16 0.88 16.88 -4.34
C ILE A 16 0.32 17.50 -5.64
N ASN A 17 -0.07 16.67 -6.60
CA ASN A 17 -0.78 17.12 -7.79
C ASN A 17 -2.24 16.67 -7.70
N GLY A 18 -2.94 17.30 -6.76
CA GLY A 18 -4.39 17.38 -6.73
C GLY A 18 -5.16 16.16 -6.26
N LYS A 19 -4.90 14.92 -6.73
CA LYS A 19 -5.82 13.76 -6.47
C LYS A 19 -5.19 12.36 -6.52
N SER A 20 -3.87 12.21 -6.55
CA SER A 20 -3.23 10.88 -6.57
C SER A 20 -1.79 10.90 -6.08
N ASP A 21 -1.46 10.04 -5.13
CA ASP A 21 -0.09 9.88 -4.64
C ASP A 21 0.65 8.81 -5.47
N VAL A 22 1.84 9.15 -5.97
CA VAL A 22 2.67 8.24 -6.78
C VAL A 22 3.65 7.53 -5.88
N PHE A 23 3.38 6.27 -5.54
CA PHE A 23 4.30 5.48 -4.74
C PHE A 23 5.33 4.78 -5.63
N ARG A 24 6.62 4.99 -5.37
CA ARG A 24 7.63 4.06 -5.84
C ARG A 24 7.56 2.78 -5.03
N THR A 25 7.35 1.68 -5.71
CA THR A 25 7.24 0.37 -5.08
C THR A 25 8.50 -0.40 -5.43
N SER A 26 9.51 -0.29 -4.56
CA SER A 26 10.78 -1.03 -4.65
C SER A 26 10.63 -2.53 -4.32
N LYS A 27 9.41 -3.08 -4.42
CA LYS A 27 9.05 -4.47 -4.07
C LYS A 27 9.77 -5.53 -4.91
N LYS A 28 10.54 -5.14 -5.94
CA LYS A 28 11.31 -6.08 -6.77
C LYS A 28 12.81 -5.91 -6.54
N ARG A 29 13.52 -7.03 -6.46
CA ARG A 29 14.99 -7.07 -6.43
C ARG A 29 15.54 -6.12 -7.49
N LYS A 30 16.54 -5.30 -7.12
CA LYS A 30 17.26 -4.41 -8.05
C LYS A 30 17.82 -5.19 -9.24
N PHE A 31 18.09 -6.48 -9.06
CA PHE A 31 18.59 -7.38 -10.07
C PHE A 31 17.57 -8.49 -10.37
N ASP A 32 17.47 -8.90 -11.62
CA ASP A 32 16.80 -10.15 -11.98
C ASP A 32 17.65 -11.38 -11.62
N ASN A 33 17.12 -12.57 -11.88
CA ASN A 33 17.84 -13.82 -11.62
C ASN A 33 19.06 -14.01 -12.55
N GLN A 34 19.27 -13.11 -13.52
CA GLN A 34 20.38 -13.09 -14.47
C GLN A 34 21.36 -11.94 -14.20
N GLY A 35 21.18 -11.20 -13.08
CA GLY A 35 22.06 -10.09 -12.68
C GLY A 35 21.79 -8.75 -13.39
N ARG A 36 20.73 -8.63 -14.20
CA ARG A 36 20.40 -7.38 -14.91
C ARG A 36 19.65 -6.43 -13.99
N VAL A 37 19.93 -5.13 -14.11
CA VAL A 37 19.23 -4.10 -13.34
C VAL A 37 17.77 -4.02 -13.79
N LYS A 38 16.84 -4.26 -12.87
CA LYS A 38 15.41 -4.07 -13.12
C LYS A 38 15.07 -2.58 -13.03
N LEU A 39 14.29 -2.11 -14.02
CA LEU A 39 13.71 -0.78 -13.95
C LEU A 39 12.80 -0.67 -12.71
N PRO A 40 12.88 0.44 -11.96
CA PRO A 40 11.97 0.69 -10.86
C PRO A 40 10.53 0.77 -11.36
N GLN A 41 9.63 0.08 -10.67
CA GLN A 41 8.20 0.13 -10.96
C GLN A 41 7.54 1.12 -10.00
N TYR A 42 6.82 2.07 -10.57
CA TYR A 42 6.01 3.05 -9.85
C TYR A 42 4.55 2.68 -9.99
N ARG A 43 3.75 2.97 -8.97
CA ARG A 43 2.29 2.90 -9.07
C ARG A 43 1.67 4.08 -8.36
N SER A 44 0.70 4.71 -9.00
CA SER A 44 -0.14 5.70 -8.35
C SER A 44 -1.22 5.00 -7.55
N ILE A 45 -1.40 5.37 -6.29
CA ILE A 45 -2.50 4.88 -5.46
C ILE A 45 -3.37 6.10 -5.15
N PRO A 46 -4.63 6.14 -5.62
CA PRO A 46 -5.57 7.14 -5.16
C PRO A 46 -5.83 6.90 -3.68
N VAL A 47 -5.56 7.91 -2.86
CA VAL A 47 -5.85 7.90 -1.43
C VAL A 47 -6.82 9.05 -1.13
N PRO A 48 -7.70 8.92 -0.12
CA PRO A 48 -8.55 10.02 0.31
C PRO A 48 -7.73 11.22 0.80
N ASP A 49 -8.24 12.44 0.59
CA ASP A 49 -7.58 13.69 1.01
C ASP A 49 -7.20 13.68 2.50
N LYS A 50 -8.03 13.07 3.34
CA LYS A 50 -7.73 12.91 4.77
C LYS A 50 -6.41 12.16 5.02
N VAL A 51 -6.12 11.12 4.25
CA VAL A 51 -4.85 10.38 4.38
C VAL A 51 -3.68 11.28 4.00
N ILE A 52 -3.88 12.13 2.99
CA ILE A 52 -2.87 13.11 2.56
C ILE A 52 -2.61 14.12 3.67
N ASP A 53 -3.67 14.68 4.26
CA ASP A 53 -3.55 15.65 5.35
C ASP A 53 -2.91 15.03 6.61
N ASP A 54 -3.25 13.79 6.96
CA ASP A 54 -2.66 13.09 8.10
C ASP A 54 -1.15 12.82 7.86
N ILE A 55 -0.74 12.53 6.62
CA ILE A 55 0.69 12.35 6.26
C ILE A 55 1.42 13.69 6.27
N ASP A 56 0.84 14.74 5.69
CA ASP A 56 1.41 16.09 5.67
C ASP A 56 1.64 16.60 7.10
N LEU A 57 0.68 16.37 8.00
CA LEU A 57 0.80 16.74 9.42
C LEU A 57 2.00 16.06 10.11
N VAL A 58 2.33 14.83 9.74
CA VAL A 58 3.43 14.08 10.38
C VAL A 58 4.79 14.42 9.78
N PHE A 59 4.85 14.73 8.48
CA PHE A 59 6.10 14.86 7.75
C PHE A 59 6.38 16.27 7.19
N ASP A 60 5.48 17.23 7.40
CA ASP A 60 5.57 18.61 6.90
C ASP A 60 5.83 18.67 5.38
N LEU A 61 5.17 17.81 4.61
CA LEU A 61 5.47 17.61 3.18
C LEU A 61 5.30 18.88 2.36
N ARG A 62 4.25 19.67 2.62
CA ARG A 62 4.02 20.96 1.95
C ARG A 62 5.14 21.97 2.25
N ARG A 63 5.71 21.95 3.46
CA ARG A 63 6.84 22.82 3.82
C ARG A 63 8.12 22.36 3.12
N LEU A 64 8.40 21.07 3.12
CA LEU A 64 9.57 20.49 2.45
C LEU A 64 9.55 20.74 0.94
N ALA A 65 8.38 20.60 0.30
CA ALA A 65 8.19 20.92 -1.11
C ALA A 65 8.52 22.38 -1.43
N ARG A 66 8.10 23.34 -0.59
CA ARG A 66 8.39 24.78 -0.77
C ARG A 66 9.86 25.14 -0.60
N LEU A 67 10.57 24.42 0.27
CA LEU A 67 11.96 24.73 0.60
C LEU A 67 12.96 24.19 -0.45
N ASN A 68 12.52 23.41 -1.44
CA ASN A 68 13.38 22.68 -2.39
C ASN A 68 14.52 21.87 -1.71
N LYS A 69 14.40 21.63 -0.39
CA LYS A 69 15.40 20.92 0.40
C LYS A 69 15.08 19.43 0.37
N GLU A 70 16.05 18.67 -0.14
CA GLU A 70 16.16 17.21 -0.01
C GLU A 70 14.89 16.45 -0.38
N GLN A 71 14.56 16.53 -1.67
CA GLN A 71 13.53 15.72 -2.32
C GLN A 71 13.84 14.20 -2.33
N ASP A 72 15.04 13.78 -1.90
CA ASP A 72 15.47 12.38 -1.95
C ASP A 72 15.61 11.71 -0.58
N GLN A 73 15.16 12.37 0.50
CA GLN A 73 15.14 11.73 1.80
C GLN A 73 13.93 10.79 1.97
N PRO A 74 14.13 9.62 2.60
CA PRO A 74 13.04 8.71 2.90
C PRO A 74 12.14 9.30 4.00
N LEU A 75 10.82 9.24 3.80
CA LEU A 75 9.84 9.63 4.81
C LEU A 75 10.03 8.86 6.13
N TRP A 76 10.37 7.58 6.01
CA TRP A 76 10.69 6.73 7.16
C TRP A 76 12.14 6.30 7.12
N THR A 77 12.92 6.74 8.10
CA THR A 77 14.34 6.37 8.28
C THR A 77 14.54 5.05 9.06
N MET A 78 13.44 4.48 9.56
CA MET A 78 13.47 3.32 10.46
C MET A 78 13.55 1.97 9.75
N SER A 79 13.96 0.95 10.51
CA SER A 79 14.07 -0.40 9.98
C SER A 79 12.73 -1.11 9.74
N ARG A 80 12.72 -2.11 8.86
CA ARG A 80 11.55 -3.00 8.67
C ARG A 80 11.12 -3.66 9.99
N ALA A 81 12.07 -4.11 10.81
CA ALA A 81 11.79 -4.76 12.08
C ALA A 81 11.14 -3.77 13.08
N THR A 82 11.63 -2.53 13.10
CA THR A 82 11.04 -1.43 13.90
C THR A 82 9.61 -1.14 13.44
N THR A 83 9.42 -0.97 12.13
CA THR A 83 8.10 -0.71 11.53
C THR A 83 7.12 -1.85 11.85
N TRP A 84 7.57 -3.10 11.74
CA TRP A 84 6.77 -4.27 12.11
C TRP A 84 6.30 -4.23 13.57
N ARG A 85 7.22 -3.94 14.51
CA ARG A 85 6.89 -3.81 15.93
C ARG A 85 5.88 -2.68 16.18
N MET A 86 6.03 -1.55 15.49
CA MET A 86 5.08 -0.43 15.59
C MET A 86 3.68 -0.84 15.13
N VAL A 87 3.57 -1.49 13.97
CA VAL A 87 2.29 -2.01 13.44
C VAL A 87 1.66 -2.99 14.43
N LYS A 88 2.46 -3.92 14.99
CA LYS A 88 1.98 -4.85 16.02
C LYS A 88 1.46 -4.14 17.26
N GLY A 89 2.16 -3.10 17.72
CA GLY A 89 1.72 -2.28 18.85
C GLY A 89 0.41 -1.55 18.58
N VAL A 90 0.25 -0.94 17.40
CA VAL A 90 -1.00 -0.28 16.99
C VAL A 90 -2.16 -1.28 16.95
N MET A 91 -1.96 -2.44 16.31
CA MET A 91 -2.97 -3.49 16.23
C MET A 91 -3.40 -4.01 17.60
N ALA A 92 -2.44 -4.19 18.52
CA ALA A 92 -2.74 -4.61 19.89
C ALA A 92 -3.59 -3.57 20.64
N ARG A 93 -3.25 -2.28 20.52
CA ARG A 93 -4.05 -1.18 21.11
C ARG A 93 -5.45 -1.08 20.51
N ALA A 94 -5.59 -1.40 19.23
CA ALA A 94 -6.88 -1.49 18.54
C ALA A 94 -7.67 -2.77 18.86
N GLY A 95 -7.17 -3.64 19.74
CA GLY A 95 -7.83 -4.90 20.10
C GLY A 95 -7.76 -6.00 19.01
N ILE A 96 -6.98 -5.80 17.95
CA ILE A 96 -6.87 -6.75 16.82
C ILE A 96 -5.90 -7.88 17.22
N LYS A 97 -6.44 -9.10 17.35
CA LYS A 97 -5.69 -10.31 17.79
C LYS A 97 -5.83 -11.45 16.80
N GLY A 98 -4.79 -12.27 16.65
CA GLY A 98 -4.80 -13.45 15.77
C GLY A 98 -3.92 -13.31 14.52
N LYS A 99 -4.12 -14.20 13.54
CA LYS A 99 -3.29 -14.29 12.32
C LYS A 99 -3.31 -13.01 11.48
N GLN A 100 -4.42 -12.28 11.52
CA GLN A 100 -4.61 -11.01 10.81
C GLN A 100 -3.95 -9.81 11.50
N ALA A 101 -3.46 -9.95 12.74
CA ALA A 101 -2.75 -8.89 13.46
C ALA A 101 -1.31 -8.75 12.94
N THR A 102 -1.17 -8.50 11.64
CA THR A 102 0.11 -8.36 10.92
C THR A 102 -0.04 -7.33 9.80
N SER A 103 1.05 -6.74 9.32
CA SER A 103 1.00 -5.84 8.15
C SER A 103 0.46 -6.54 6.88
N ASN A 104 0.73 -7.84 6.74
CA ASN A 104 0.15 -8.65 5.67
C ASN A 104 -1.36 -8.84 5.88
N GLY A 105 -1.80 -9.11 7.11
CA GLY A 105 -3.21 -9.19 7.47
C GLY A 105 -3.97 -7.90 7.20
N LEU A 106 -3.37 -6.73 7.46
CA LEU A 106 -3.95 -5.43 7.14
C LEU A 106 -4.14 -5.25 5.63
N ARG A 107 -3.09 -5.54 4.86
CA ARG A 107 -3.16 -5.54 3.39
C ARG A 107 -4.19 -6.55 2.89
N HIS A 108 -4.34 -7.66 3.61
CA HIS A 108 -5.29 -8.68 3.23
C HIS A 108 -6.74 -8.20 3.45
N GLY A 109 -7.03 -7.67 4.64
CA GLY A 109 -8.31 -7.09 4.98
C GLY A 109 -8.69 -5.92 4.07
N PHE A 110 -7.73 -5.09 3.64
CA PHE A 110 -7.97 -4.04 2.64
C PHE A 110 -8.49 -4.60 1.30
N GLY A 111 -7.89 -5.69 0.81
CA GLY A 111 -8.35 -6.35 -0.42
C GLY A 111 -9.77 -6.90 -0.28
N ILE A 112 -10.10 -7.52 0.85
CA ILE A 112 -11.46 -7.99 1.13
C ILE A 112 -12.42 -6.80 1.20
N ALA A 113 -12.11 -5.76 1.97
CA ALA A 113 -12.99 -4.60 2.15
C ALA A 113 -13.34 -3.90 0.83
N ILE A 114 -12.40 -3.83 -0.12
CA ILE A 114 -12.67 -3.29 -1.46
C ILE A 114 -13.59 -4.20 -2.28
N LEU A 115 -13.40 -5.52 -2.21
CA LEU A 115 -14.22 -6.46 -2.96
C LEU A 115 -15.63 -6.56 -2.38
N SER A 116 -15.73 -6.57 -1.06
CA SER A 116 -16.96 -6.69 -0.26
C SER A 116 -17.79 -5.40 -0.18
N GLY A 117 -17.22 -4.26 -0.58
CA GLY A 117 -17.90 -2.97 -0.50
C GLY A 117 -19.10 -2.85 -1.44
N GLU A 118 -19.96 -1.87 -1.18
CA GLU A 118 -21.15 -1.58 -2.01
C GLU A 118 -20.79 -1.28 -3.48
N LYS A 119 -19.60 -0.71 -3.72
CA LYS A 119 -19.02 -0.47 -5.04
C LYS A 119 -17.74 -1.28 -5.19
N ALA A 120 -17.90 -2.59 -5.38
CA ALA A 120 -16.79 -3.50 -5.59
C ALA A 120 -15.94 -3.04 -6.79
N LEU A 121 -14.63 -2.87 -6.59
CA LEU A 121 -13.72 -2.54 -7.69
C LEU A 121 -13.45 -3.78 -8.56
N PRO A 122 -13.32 -3.60 -9.89
CA PRO A 122 -12.80 -4.64 -10.77
C PRO A 122 -11.46 -5.24 -10.30
N LEU A 123 -11.30 -6.56 -10.44
CA LEU A 123 -10.12 -7.30 -9.94
C LEU A 123 -8.78 -6.82 -10.53
N ASN A 124 -8.79 -6.37 -11.78
CA ASN A 124 -7.62 -5.78 -12.43
C ASN A 124 -7.18 -4.48 -11.73
N ILE A 125 -8.13 -3.62 -11.35
CA ILE A 125 -7.85 -2.39 -10.60
C ILE A 125 -7.31 -2.74 -9.21
N LEU A 126 -7.94 -3.68 -8.50
CA LEU A 126 -7.45 -4.12 -7.19
C LEU A 126 -6.03 -4.72 -7.27
N ARG A 127 -5.75 -5.55 -8.29
CA ARG A 127 -4.41 -6.10 -8.54
C ARG A 127 -3.38 -4.97 -8.67
N ASP A 128 -3.70 -3.94 -9.43
CA ASP A 128 -2.80 -2.82 -9.71
C ASP A 128 -2.57 -1.98 -8.44
N LEU A 129 -3.62 -1.67 -7.67
CA LEU A 129 -3.52 -0.99 -6.37
C LEU A 129 -2.64 -1.76 -5.38
N MET A 130 -2.79 -3.09 -5.33
CA MET A 130 -1.99 -3.93 -4.47
C MET A 130 -0.56 -4.09 -5.00
N GLY A 131 -0.32 -3.92 -6.29
CA GLY A 131 0.97 -4.21 -6.93
C GLY A 131 1.28 -5.71 -6.94
N HIS A 132 0.30 -6.53 -7.31
CA HIS A 132 0.52 -7.93 -7.64
C HIS A 132 0.93 -8.06 -9.11
N SER A 133 1.94 -8.87 -9.40
CA SER A 133 2.35 -9.16 -10.78
C SER A 133 1.40 -10.11 -11.51
N ASP A 134 0.52 -10.78 -10.76
CA ASP A 134 -0.41 -11.79 -11.24
C ASP A 134 -1.74 -11.65 -10.49
N THR A 135 -2.86 -11.75 -11.21
CA THR A 135 -4.23 -11.79 -10.68
C THR A 135 -4.49 -12.99 -9.79
N LYS A 136 -3.74 -14.10 -9.96
CA LYS A 136 -3.90 -15.33 -9.16
C LYS A 136 -3.71 -15.10 -7.65
N ILE A 137 -2.90 -14.11 -7.27
CA ILE A 137 -2.71 -13.71 -5.86
C ILE A 137 -3.92 -12.89 -5.37
N THR A 138 -4.57 -12.15 -6.26
CA THR A 138 -5.79 -11.40 -5.97
C THR A 138 -7.03 -12.31 -5.89
N GLU A 139 -7.03 -13.46 -6.57
CA GLU A 139 -8.12 -14.47 -6.48
C GLU A 139 -8.25 -15.09 -5.08
N ILE A 140 -7.15 -15.19 -4.31
CA ILE A 140 -7.17 -15.70 -2.91
C ILE A 140 -8.15 -14.90 -2.04
N TYR A 141 -8.36 -13.62 -2.36
CA TYR A 141 -9.29 -12.75 -1.65
C TYR A 141 -10.76 -13.09 -1.94
N ILE A 142 -11.07 -13.55 -3.14
CA ILE A 142 -12.43 -13.94 -3.55
C ILE A 142 -12.89 -15.17 -2.78
N SER A 143 -11.98 -16.12 -2.52
CA SER A 143 -12.30 -17.34 -1.75
C SER A 143 -12.74 -17.04 -0.32
N ALA A 144 -12.30 -15.91 0.27
CA ALA A 144 -12.70 -15.49 1.62
C ALA A 144 -14.13 -14.89 1.68
N ILE A 145 -14.72 -14.58 0.52
CA ILE A 145 -16.01 -13.88 0.37
C ILE A 145 -17.17 -14.89 0.19
N GLY A 146 -16.98 -16.16 0.57
CA GLY A 146 -17.89 -17.28 0.24
C GLY A 146 -19.39 -17.03 0.47
N ALA A 147 -19.79 -16.37 1.57
CA ALA A 147 -21.20 -16.02 1.84
C ALA A 147 -21.68 -14.77 1.08
N GLU A 148 -20.79 -13.83 0.83
CA GLU A 148 -21.07 -12.53 0.21
C GLU A 148 -21.01 -12.60 -1.33
N LYS A 149 -20.36 -13.63 -1.89
CA LYS A 149 -20.34 -13.96 -3.31
C LYS A 149 -21.75 -14.15 -3.86
N ARG A 150 -22.65 -14.79 -3.10
CA ARG A 150 -24.06 -14.91 -3.48
C ARG A 150 -24.73 -13.55 -3.60
N LYS A 151 -24.54 -12.67 -2.60
CA LYS A 151 -25.09 -11.32 -2.60
C LYS A 151 -24.56 -10.48 -3.77
N MET A 152 -23.25 -10.57 -4.07
CA MET A 152 -22.65 -9.91 -5.23
C MET A 152 -23.23 -10.40 -6.55
N VAL A 153 -23.37 -11.72 -6.73
CA VAL A 153 -23.97 -12.29 -7.95
C VAL A 153 -25.42 -11.81 -8.10
N MET A 154 -26.22 -11.83 -7.03
CA MET A 154 -27.61 -11.36 -7.07
C MET A 154 -27.73 -9.87 -7.39
N ASN A 155 -26.81 -9.03 -6.89
CA ASN A 155 -26.78 -7.60 -7.23
C ASN A 155 -26.37 -7.34 -8.69
N ALA A 156 -25.56 -8.20 -9.30
CA ALA A 156 -25.16 -8.03 -10.70
C ALA A 156 -26.26 -8.38 -11.71
N TRP A 157 -27.33 -9.06 -11.28
CA TRP A 157 -28.50 -9.35 -12.11
C TRP A 157 -29.53 -8.21 -12.13
N GLN A 158 -29.37 -7.19 -11.30
CA GLN A 158 -30.20 -5.98 -11.30
C GLN A 158 -29.66 -4.94 -12.29
#